data_AF-A0A3B0ITX5-F1
#
_entry.id   AF-A0A3B0ITX5-F1
#
_cell.length_a   1.000
_cell.length_b   1.000
_cell.length_c   1.000
_cell.angle_alpha   90.00
_cell.angle_beta   90.00
_cell.angle_gamma   90.00
#
_symmetry.space_group_name_H-M   'P 1'
#
loop_
_entity.id
_entity.type
_entity.pdbx_description
1 polymer ?
#
loop_
_entity_poly.entity_id
_entity_poly.type
_entity_poly.pdbx_seq_one_letter_code
_entity_poly.pdbx_strand_id
1 'polypeptide(L)' 'MVLEASEDKVVNNRDIQRFCVARQKMQMGREEKLPLIIEGTDHEILFENDALRAIALNVICDFFDQH' A
#
# COMPACT_ATOMS: atom_id res chain seq x y z
N MET A 1 -4.77 -4.54 -4.68
CA MET A 1 -4.29 -3.85 -3.47
C MET A 1 -3.24 -2.84 -3.87
N VAL A 2 -3.11 -1.73 -3.14
CA VAL A 2 -1.97 -0.80 -3.23
C VAL A 2 -1.35 -0.70 -1.85
N LEU A 3 -0.03 -0.76 -1.79
CA LEU A 3 0.77 -0.68 -0.56
C LEU A 3 1.63 0.57 -0.64
N GLU A 4 1.70 1.33 0.46
CA GLU A 4 2.37 2.63 0.52
C GLU A 4 3.31 2.70 1.72
N ALA A 5 4.53 3.18 1.49
CA ALA A 5 5.51 3.48 2.54
C ALA A 5 5.27 4.90 3.03
N SER A 6 5.07 5.11 4.34
CA SER A 6 4.74 6.46 4.85
C SER A 6 5.87 7.47 4.65
N GLU A 7 7.13 7.01 4.65
CA GLU A 7 8.33 7.85 4.58
C GLU A 7 8.99 7.83 3.20
N ASP A 8 8.27 7.41 2.15
CA ASP A 8 8.80 7.31 0.79
C ASP A 8 9.26 8.68 0.27
N LYS A 9 10.55 8.75 -0.11
CA LYS A 9 11.19 9.95 -0.68
C LYS A 9 11.42 9.83 -2.18
N VAL A 10 11.16 8.65 -2.76
CA VAL A 10 11.35 8.32 -4.18
C VAL A 10 10.03 8.44 -4.92
N VAL A 11 8.94 7.90 -4.36
CA VAL A 11 7.58 8.00 -4.89
C VAL A 11 6.75 8.91 -4.00
N ASN A 12 6.05 9.87 -4.61
CA ASN A 12 5.22 10.81 -3.86
C ASN A 12 3.92 10.14 -3.37
N ASN A 13 3.78 9.96 -2.06
CA ASN A 13 2.57 9.44 -1.42
C ASN A 13 1.29 10.13 -1.89
N ARG A 14 1.31 11.46 -2.08
CA ARG A 14 0.11 12.20 -2.53
C ARG A 14 -0.37 11.73 -3.90
N ASP A 15 0.53 11.31 -4.77
CA ASP A 15 0.18 10.81 -6.10
C ASP A 15 -0.37 9.38 -6.04
N ILE A 16 0.13 8.54 -5.12
CA ILE A 16 -0.46 7.22 -4.81
C ILE A 16 -1.90 7.39 -4.30
N GLN A 17 -2.11 8.31 -3.36
CA GLN A 17 -3.44 8.59 -2.80
C GLN A 17 -4.41 9.10 -3.87
N ARG A 18 -3.97 10.02 -4.74
CA ARG A 18 -4.76 10.52 -5.87
C ARG A 18 -5.12 9.40 -6.84
N PHE A 19 -4.17 8.52 -7.17
CA PHE A 19 -4.41 7.36 -7.99
C PHE A 19 -5.51 6.48 -7.39
N CYS A 20 -5.44 6.16 -6.10
CA CYS A 20 -6.43 5.34 -5.42
C CYS A 20 -7.82 6.00 -5.42
N VAL A 21 -7.91 7.31 -5.16
CA VAL A 21 -9.18 8.06 -5.22
C VAL A 21 -9.77 8.07 -6.63
N ALA A 22 -8.93 8.27 -7.66
CA ALA A 22 -9.39 8.24 -9.05
C ALA A 22 -9.90 6.85 -9.45
N ARG A 23 -9.16 5.81 -9.07
CA ARG A 23 -9.50 4.40 -9.32
C ARG A 23 -10.82 4.00 -8.62
N GLN A 24 -11.03 4.45 -7.39
CA GLN A 24 -12.26 4.22 -6.63
C GLN A 24 -13.48 4.86 -7.30
N LYS A 25 -13.34 6.11 -7.79
CA LYS A 25 -14.42 6.81 -8.50
C LYS A 25 -14.87 6.08 -9.77
N MET A 26 -13.96 5.37 -10.44
CA MET A 26 -14.26 4.62 -11.65
C MET A 26 -14.94 3.28 -11.37
N GLN A 27 -14.81 2.71 -10.17
CA GLN A 27 -15.32 1.38 -9.82
C GLN A 27 -16.67 1.41 -9.09
N MET A 28 -17.57 2.35 -9.46
CA MET A 28 -18.90 2.53 -8.85
C MET A 28 -19.55 1.19 -8.43
N GLY A 29 -19.50 0.87 -7.12
CA GLY A 29 -20.15 -0.32 -6.54
C GLY A 29 -19.24 -1.37 -5.88
N ARG A 30 -17.91 -1.28 -6.00
CA ARG A 30 -16.98 -2.07 -5.17
C ARG A 30 -16.25 -1.16 -4.19
N GLU A 31 -16.23 -1.53 -2.91
CA GLU A 31 -15.36 -0.90 -1.91
C GLU A 31 -13.91 -1.16 -2.30
N GLU A 32 -13.34 -0.25 -3.08
CA GLU A 32 -11.93 -0.28 -3.33
C GLU A 32 -11.20 0.30 -2.12
N LYS A 33 -10.36 -0.53 -1.49
CA LYS A 33 -9.57 -0.15 -0.33
C LYS A 33 -8.56 0.94 -0.75
N LEU A 34 -8.54 2.03 0.01
CA LEU A 34 -7.45 3.00 0.06
C LEU A 34 -6.10 2.27 0.22
N PRO A 35 -4.96 2.90 -0.15
CA PRO A 35 -3.69 2.21 -0.02
C PRO A 35 -3.47 1.82 1.44
N LEU A 36 -2.95 0.61 1.64
CA LEU A 36 -2.52 0.16 2.95
C LEU A 36 -1.16 0.81 3.22
N ILE A 37 -1.16 1.73 4.18
CA ILE A 37 0.03 2.49 4.57
C ILE A 37 0.78 1.69 5.65
N ILE A 38 2.07 1.48 5.45
CA ILE A 38 2.96 0.97 6.50
C ILE A 38 3.76 2.15 7.06
N GLU A 39 3.41 2.54 8.27
CA GLU A 39 4.07 3.64 8.99
C GLU A 39 5.55 3.35 9.27
N GLY A 40 6.39 4.35 9.07
CA GLY A 40 7.82 4.30 9.34
C GLY A 40 8.66 3.52 8.31
N THR A 41 8.11 3.22 7.13
CA THR A 41 8.84 2.55 6.04
C THR A 41 9.27 3.53 4.96
N ASP A 42 10.50 3.41 4.47
CA ASP A 42 11.01 4.08 3.29
C ASP A 42 10.60 3.28 2.01
N HIS A 43 11.03 3.78 0.85
CA HIS A 43 10.68 3.25 -0.49
C HIS A 43 10.82 1.73 -0.64
N GLU A 44 11.86 1.15 -0.05
CA GLU A 44 12.19 -0.26 -0.17
C GLU A 44 11.47 -1.10 0.89
N ILE A 45 10.14 -1.02 0.96
CA ILE A 45 9.26 -1.66 1.98
C ILE A 45 9.61 -3.14 2.27
N LEU A 46 10.05 -3.91 1.26
CA LEU A 46 10.42 -5.32 1.40
C LEU A 46 11.87 -5.57 1.84
N PHE A 47 12.67 -4.51 1.96
CA PHE A 47 14.05 -4.52 2.44
C PHE A 47 14.23 -3.78 3.77
N GLU A 48 13.13 -3.29 4.33
CA GLU A 48 13.07 -2.73 5.69
C GLU A 48 13.50 -3.74 6.76
N ASN A 49 13.64 -3.25 7.99
CA ASN A 49 13.91 -4.12 9.15
C ASN A 49 12.87 -5.25 9.27
N ASP A 50 13.25 -6.32 9.95
CA ASP A 50 12.48 -7.57 10.02
C ASP A 50 11.02 -7.37 10.46
N ALA A 51 10.76 -6.43 11.39
CA ALA A 51 9.41 -6.18 11.88
C ALA A 51 8.53 -5.53 10.81
N LEU A 52 9.01 -4.47 10.15
CA LEU A 52 8.27 -3.77 9.10
C LEU A 52 8.13 -4.63 7.83
N ARG A 53 9.19 -5.33 7.46
CA ARG A 53 9.19 -6.27 6.33
C ARG A 53 8.19 -7.40 6.53
N ALA A 54 8.07 -7.93 7.75
CA ALA A 54 7.08 -8.97 8.06
C ALA A 54 5.64 -8.44 7.91
N ILE A 55 5.36 -7.19 8.32
CA ILE A 55 4.05 -6.57 8.10
C ILE A 55 3.73 -6.53 6.61
N ALA A 56 4.66 -6.03 5.78
CA ALA A 56 4.47 -5.96 4.33
C ALA A 56 4.23 -7.33 3.69
N LEU A 57 5.04 -8.32 4.03
CA LEU A 57 4.91 -9.69 3.51
C LEU A 57 3.58 -10.32 3.92
N ASN A 58 3.18 -10.19 5.18
CA ASN A 58 1.91 -10.73 5.66
C ASN A 58 0.71 -10.10 4.93
N VAL A 59 0.72 -8.77 4.75
CA VAL A 59 -0.33 -8.07 3.99
C VAL A 59 -0.41 -8.56 2.54
N ILE A 60 0.75 -8.82 1.91
CA ILE A 60 0.80 -9.37 0.54
C ILE A 60 0.24 -10.78 0.50
N CYS A 61 0.66 -11.67 1.41
CA CYS A 61 0.14 -13.03 1.50
C CYS A 61 -1.38 -13.04 1.75
N ASP A 62 -1.85 -12.28 2.74
CA ASP A 62 -3.27 -12.18 3.09
C ASP A 62 -4.13 -11.74 1.89
N PHE A 63 -3.62 -10.82 1.07
CA PHE A 63 -4.32 -10.38 -0.14
C PHE A 63 -4.48 -11.51 -1.16
N PHE A 64 -3.42 -12.28 -1.42
CA PHE A 64 -3.45 -13.37 -2.41
C PHE A 64 -4.14 -14.64 -1.89
N ASP A 65 -4.20 -14.85 -0.58
CA ASP A 65 -4.99 -15.95 -0.01
C ASP A 65 -6.51 -15.69 -0.12
N GLN A 66 -6.93 -14.43 -0.25
CA GLN A 66 -8.33 -14.02 -0.29
C GLN A 66 -8.89 -13.81 -1.72
N HIS A 67 -8.06 -13.88 -2.76
CA HIS A 67 -8.42 -13.50 -4.14
C HIS A 67 -7.83 -14.43 -5.20
#